data_AF-A0A397UW72-F1
#
_entry.id   AF-A0A397UW72-F1
#
_cell.length_a   1.000
_cell.length_b   1.000
_cell.length_c   1.000
_cell.angle_alpha   90.00
_cell.angle_beta   90.00
_cell.angle_gamma   90.00
#
_symmetry.space_group_name_H-M   'P 1'
#
loop_
_entity.id
_entity.type
_entity.pdbx_description
1 polymer ?
#
loop_
_entity_poly.entity_id
_entity_poly.type
_entity_poly.pdbx_seq_one_letter_code
_entity_poly.pdbx_strand_id
1 'polypeptide(L)'
;MSSEKVIDNVQPYKQNDLWDDITRSFLLPSRQVSSIILSHRKILRPTLPTRITVSFLTVINEAYTGEIASCIDKKEFKYSLTNNPYEFEYFFMEAEMDLLMGHFESYVIRRKIWLSS
;
A
#
# COMPACT_ATOMS: atom_id res chain seq x y z
N MET A 1 23.29 2.62 -1.25
CA MET A 1 22.45 3.76 -0.84
C MET A 1 23.38 4.86 -0.36
N SER A 2 23.29 6.07 -0.93
CA SER A 2 24.15 7.19 -0.53
C SER A 2 23.66 7.79 0.80
N SER A 3 24.59 8.25 1.64
CA SER A 3 24.28 8.94 2.91
C SER A 3 23.41 10.18 2.68
N GLU A 4 23.61 10.87 1.57
CA GLU A 4 22.85 12.04 1.13
C GLU A 4 21.36 11.72 1.00
N LYS A 5 21.06 10.62 0.31
CA LYS A 5 19.69 10.15 0.08
C LYS A 5 19.00 9.72 1.37
N VAL A 6 19.76 9.30 2.39
CA VAL A 6 19.20 8.98 3.71
C VAL A 6 18.83 10.26 4.45
N ILE A 7 19.68 11.28 4.40
CA ILE A 7 19.42 12.59 5.04
C ILE A 7 18.19 13.25 4.44
N ASP A 8 18.09 13.30 3.11
CA ASP A 8 16.95 13.92 2.40
C ASP A 8 15.60 13.29 2.80
N ASN A 9 15.58 11.97 3.00
CA ASN A 9 14.38 11.23 3.38
C ASN A 9 14.03 11.37 4.87
N VAL A 10 15.01 11.63 5.73
CA VAL A 10 14.82 11.71 7.19
C VAL A 10 14.56 13.15 7.64
N GLN A 11 15.13 14.15 6.95
CA GLN A 11 14.99 15.58 7.23
C GLN A 11 13.54 16.05 7.49
N PRO A 12 12.51 15.62 6.73
CA PRO A 12 11.14 16.08 6.92
C PRO A 12 10.55 15.70 8.28
N TYR A 13 11.07 14.66 8.93
CA TYR A 13 10.56 14.12 10.20
C TYR A 13 11.27 14.73 11.40
N LYS A 14 11.69 16.00 11.27
CA LYS A 14 12.60 16.65 12.20
C LYS A 14 11.96 16.95 13.56
N GLN A 15 12.48 16.31 14.60
CA GLN A 15 12.21 16.62 16.00
C GLN A 15 13.53 16.98 16.69
N ASN A 16 13.59 18.13 17.37
CA ASN A 16 14.86 18.74 17.82
C ASN A 16 15.73 17.77 18.65
N ASP A 17 15.14 17.07 19.62
CA ASP A 17 15.88 16.14 20.50
C ASP A 17 16.41 14.90 19.76
N LEU A 18 15.72 14.45 18.71
CA LEU A 18 16.10 13.28 17.92
C LEU A 18 17.30 13.57 17.00
N TRP A 19 17.46 14.81 16.55
CA TRP A 19 18.56 15.18 15.66
C TRP A 19 19.90 15.23 16.36
N ASP A 20 19.95 15.66 17.62
CA ASP A 20 21.20 15.69 18.37
C ASP A 20 21.75 14.27 18.56
N ASP A 21 20.86 13.31 18.82
CA ASP A 21 21.19 11.89 18.94
C ASP A 21 21.64 11.28 17.59
N ILE A 22 20.94 11.58 16.50
CA ILE A 22 21.31 11.14 15.15
C ILE A 22 22.68 11.73 14.76
N THR A 23 22.88 13.02 14.95
CA THR A 23 24.13 13.72 14.60
C THR A 23 25.30 13.18 15.42
N ARG A 24 25.09 12.92 16.72
CA ARG A 24 26.10 12.31 17.59
C ARG A 24 26.45 10.88 17.17
N SER A 25 25.46 10.10 16.73
CA SER A 25 25.68 8.75 16.18
C SER A 25 26.54 8.78 14.92
N PHE A 26 26.28 9.72 14.01
CA PHE A 26 27.07 9.90 12.79
C PHE A 26 28.50 10.38 13.06
N LEU A 27 28.69 11.29 14.02
CA LEU A 27 30.01 11.85 14.36
C LEU A 27 30.86 10.87 15.20
N LEU A 28 30.24 10.02 16.02
CA LEU A 28 30.93 9.09 16.93
C LEU A 28 30.26 7.71 16.88
N PRO A 29 30.42 6.94 15.79
CA PRO A 29 29.72 5.65 15.60
C PRO A 29 30.11 4.57 16.62
N SER A 30 31.24 4.74 17.32
CA SER A 30 31.69 3.83 18.38
C SER A 30 31.03 4.08 19.74
N ARG A 31 30.30 5.19 19.90
CA ARG A 31 29.69 5.57 21.17
C ARG A 31 28.21 5.23 21.15
N GLN A 32 27.76 4.45 22.12
CA GLN A 32 26.35 4.09 22.24
C GLN A 32 25.51 5.34 22.53
N VAL A 33 24.57 5.67 21.64
CA VAL A 33 23.63 6.76 21.82
C VAL A 33 22.43 6.24 22.60
N SER A 34 22.16 6.83 23.76
CA SER A 34 20.97 6.53 24.55
C SER A 34 19.77 7.27 23.95
N SER A 35 19.00 6.60 23.08
CA SER A 35 17.77 7.19 22.55
C SER A 35 16.63 7.06 23.56
N ILE A 36 15.86 8.15 23.72
CA ILE A 36 14.58 8.09 24.45
C ILE A 36 13.61 7.25 23.60
N ILE A 37 13.06 6.18 24.18
CA ILE A 37 11.98 5.42 23.54
C ILE A 37 10.79 6.37 23.44
N LEU A 38 10.49 6.82 22.22
CA LEU A 38 9.34 7.67 21.98
C LEU A 38 8.09 6.92 22.43
N SER A 39 7.27 7.57 23.26
CA SER A 39 5.96 7.06 23.63
C SER A 39 5.17 6.69 22.39
N HIS A 40 4.35 5.65 22.51
CA HIS A 40 3.48 5.20 21.43
C HIS A 40 2.74 6.40 20.84
N ARG A 41 2.88 6.62 19.54
CA ARG A 41 2.23 7.75 18.87
C ARG A 41 0.72 7.63 19.10
N LYS A 42 0.09 8.67 19.66
CA LYS A 42 -1.37 8.73 19.68
C LYS A 42 -1.82 8.77 18.23
N ILE A 43 -2.37 7.66 17.74
CA ILE A 43 -3.07 7.63 16.46
C ILE A 43 -4.31 8.48 16.67
N LEU A 44 -4.24 9.76 16.28
CA LEU A 44 -5.44 10.53 16.02
C LEU A 44 -6.24 9.71 15.03
N ARG A 45 -7.48 9.36 15.37
CA ARG A 45 -8.42 8.80 14.39
C ARG A 45 -8.92 10.01 13.61
N PRO A 46 -8.34 10.38 12.45
CA PRO A 46 -8.98 11.38 11.63
C PRO A 46 -10.39 10.87 11.33
N THR A 47 -11.37 11.76 11.42
CA THR A 47 -12.69 11.47 10.87
C THR A 47 -12.48 11.24 9.38
N LEU A 48 -12.45 9.97 8.97
CA LEU A 48 -12.34 9.62 7.56
C LEU A 48 -13.56 10.23 6.87
N PRO A 49 -13.39 10.87 5.70
CA PRO A 49 -14.53 11.32 4.93
C PRO A 49 -15.45 10.12 4.69
N THR A 50 -16.75 10.32 4.83
CA THR A 50 -17.76 9.31 4.51
C THR A 50 -17.49 8.85 3.08
N ARG A 51 -16.96 7.63 2.94
CA ARG A 51 -16.71 7.03 1.64
C ARG A 51 -18.08 6.91 0.98
N ILE A 52 -18.35 7.72 -0.03
CA ILE A 52 -19.49 7.48 -0.92
C ILE A 52 -19.24 6.07 -1.45
N THR A 53 -20.10 5.13 -1.06
CA THR A 53 -20.14 3.76 -1.58
C THR A 53 -20.68 3.83 -3.00
N VAL A 54 -19.90 4.44 -3.91
CA VAL A 54 -19.99 4.08 -5.31
C VAL A 54 -19.55 2.63 -5.33
N SER A 55 -20.48 1.72 -5.59
CA SER A 55 -20.21 0.28 -5.69
C SER A 55 -18.94 0.08 -6.51
N PHE A 56 -17.93 -0.60 -5.95
CA PHE A 56 -16.66 -0.80 -6.67
C PHE A 56 -16.84 -1.64 -7.93
N LEU A 57 -18.00 -2.29 -8.08
CA LEU A 57 -18.50 -2.85 -9.33
C LEU A 57 -18.46 -1.86 -10.51
N THR A 58 -18.66 -0.55 -10.26
CA THR A 58 -18.51 0.49 -11.31
C THR A 58 -17.05 0.92 -11.50
N VAL A 59 -16.21 0.72 -10.48
CA VAL A 59 -14.82 1.22 -10.45
C VAL A 59 -13.89 0.36 -11.29
N ILE A 60 -14.05 -0.98 -11.27
CA ILE A 60 -13.28 -1.88 -12.14
C ILE A 60 -14.06 -2.11 -13.45
N ASN A 61 -14.00 -1.13 -14.35
CA ASN A 61 -14.48 -1.28 -15.73
C ASN A 61 -13.58 -2.23 -16.53
N GLU A 62 -14.07 -2.74 -17.67
CA GLU A 62 -13.34 -3.50 -18.70
C GLU A 62 -11.97 -2.90 -19.00
N ALA A 63 -11.88 -1.57 -19.13
CA ALA A 63 -10.61 -0.89 -19.34
C ALA A 63 -9.61 -1.19 -18.20
N TYR A 64 -10.00 -1.15 -16.94
CA TYR A 64 -9.05 -1.36 -15.84
C TYR A 64 -8.58 -2.82 -15.73
N THR A 65 -9.41 -3.78 -16.13
CA THR A 65 -9.03 -5.21 -16.09
C THR A 65 -7.76 -5.50 -16.90
N GLY A 66 -7.61 -4.85 -18.05
CA GLY A 66 -6.45 -5.01 -18.93
C GLY A 66 -5.16 -4.42 -18.37
N GLU A 67 -5.26 -3.33 -17.59
CA GLU A 67 -4.12 -2.67 -16.94
C GLU A 67 -3.64 -3.47 -15.73
N ILE A 68 -4.58 -3.98 -14.93
CA ILE A 68 -4.26 -4.86 -13.81
C ILE A 68 -3.58 -6.13 -14.34
N ALA A 69 -4.12 -6.74 -15.40
CA ALA A 69 -3.51 -7.89 -16.05
C ALA A 69 -2.09 -7.62 -16.56
N SER A 70 -1.86 -6.47 -17.21
CA SER A 70 -0.51 -6.12 -17.69
C SER A 70 0.45 -5.86 -16.53
N CYS A 71 -0.02 -5.30 -15.42
CA CYS A 71 0.78 -5.10 -14.22
C CYS A 71 1.21 -6.44 -13.59
N ILE A 72 0.30 -7.43 -13.52
CA ILE A 72 0.60 -8.78 -13.00
C ILE A 72 1.69 -9.45 -13.85
N ASP A 73 1.58 -9.38 -15.18
CA ASP A 73 2.55 -9.97 -16.10
C ASP A 73 3.78 -9.08 -16.36
N LYS A 74 3.84 -7.89 -15.75
CA LYS A 74 4.88 -6.85 -16.00
C LYS A 74 5.05 -6.51 -17.49
N LYS A 75 3.94 -6.48 -18.22
CA LYS A 75 3.88 -6.15 -19.63
C LYS A 75 3.82 -4.64 -19.83
N GLU A 76 4.53 -4.12 -20.83
CA GLU A 76 4.56 -2.70 -21.18
C GLU A 76 3.22 -2.21 -21.73
N PHE A 77 2.55 -3.05 -22.53
CA PHE A 77 1.26 -2.74 -23.12
C PHE A 77 0.13 -3.46 -22.41
N LYS A 78 -0.96 -2.72 -22.24
CA LYS A 78 -2.24 -3.18 -21.70
C LYS A 78 -2.81 -4.37 -22.50
N TYR A 79 -3.47 -5.29 -21.80
CA TYR A 79 -4.29 -6.31 -22.46
C TYR A 79 -5.64 -5.73 -22.90
N SER A 80 -6.12 -6.11 -24.09
CA SER A 80 -7.52 -5.90 -24.48
C SER A 80 -8.42 -6.89 -23.77
N LEU A 81 -9.74 -6.63 -23.73
CA LEU A 81 -10.71 -7.56 -23.14
C LEU A 81 -10.63 -8.95 -23.78
N THR A 82 -10.45 -9.01 -25.10
CA THR A 82 -10.39 -10.25 -25.87
C THR A 82 -9.12 -11.07 -25.64
N ASN A 83 -8.01 -10.45 -25.24
CA ASN A 83 -6.72 -11.13 -25.07
C ASN A 83 -6.26 -11.19 -23.61
N ASN A 84 -7.10 -10.75 -22.66
CA ASN A 84 -6.79 -10.81 -21.24
C ASN A 84 -6.80 -12.28 -20.76
N PRO A 85 -5.66 -12.81 -20.30
CA PRO A 85 -5.58 -14.17 -19.80
C PRO A 85 -6.17 -14.32 -18.40
N TYR A 86 -6.66 -13.24 -17.79
CA TYR A 86 -7.23 -13.24 -16.45
C TYR A 86 -8.74 -13.03 -16.45
N GLU A 87 -9.38 -13.62 -15.45
CA GLU A 87 -10.79 -13.44 -15.11
C GLU A 87 -10.89 -12.86 -13.69
N PHE A 88 -11.78 -11.89 -13.52
CA PHE A 88 -11.97 -11.13 -12.29
C PHE A 88 -13.33 -11.50 -11.70
N GLU A 89 -13.32 -12.30 -10.63
CA GLU A 89 -14.53 -12.71 -9.92
C GLU A 89 -14.72 -11.80 -8.70
N TYR A 90 -15.86 -11.11 -8.62
CA TYR A 90 -16.20 -10.31 -7.46
C TYR A 90 -16.54 -11.21 -6.27
N PHE A 91 -15.98 -10.88 -5.11
CA PHE A 91 -16.28 -11.55 -3.86
C PHE A 91 -16.61 -10.52 -2.78
N PHE A 92 -17.81 -10.62 -2.23
CA PHE A 92 -18.26 -9.85 -1.07
C PHE A 92 -18.06 -10.66 0.21
N MET A 93 -17.11 -10.27 1.05
CA MET A 93 -16.93 -10.83 2.39
C MET A 93 -17.61 -9.91 3.40
N GLU A 94 -18.66 -10.38 4.06
CA GLU A 94 -19.17 -9.73 5.26
C GLU A 94 -18.24 -10.09 6.42
N ALA A 95 -17.39 -9.15 6.83
CA ALA A 95 -16.51 -9.32 7.97
C ALA A 95 -17.26 -8.89 9.23
N GLU A 96 -17.64 -9.85 10.07
CA GLU A 96 -18.04 -9.58 11.45
C GLU A 96 -16.78 -9.22 12.25
N MET A 97 -16.40 -7.94 12.19
CA MET A 97 -15.33 -7.37 12.99
C MET A 97 -15.98 -6.50 14.06
N ASP A 98 -15.95 -6.98 15.31
CA ASP A 98 -16.62 -6.44 16.51
C ASP A 98 -16.45 -4.94 16.79
N LEU A 99 -15.66 -4.18 16.01
CA LEU A 99 -15.42 -2.75 16.25
C LEU A 99 -15.39 -1.85 15.01
N LEU A 100 -15.71 -2.32 13.80
CA LEU A 100 -15.89 -1.46 12.63
C LEU A 100 -16.67 -2.20 11.54
N MET A 101 -17.84 -1.68 11.16
CA MET A 101 -18.51 -1.99 9.90
C MET A 101 -17.63 -1.51 8.73
N GLY A 102 -16.57 -2.25 8.44
CA GLY A 102 -15.72 -2.07 7.28
C GLY A 102 -16.19 -3.02 6.20
N HIS A 103 -16.97 -2.54 5.23
CA HIS A 103 -17.25 -3.30 4.03
C HIS A 103 -15.97 -3.39 3.20
N PHE A 104 -15.42 -4.60 3.09
CA PHE A 104 -14.30 -4.90 2.20
C PHE A 104 -14.84 -5.65 0.98
N GLU A 105 -14.84 -4.97 -0.16
CA GLU A 105 -15.07 -5.60 -1.45
C GLU A 105 -13.74 -6.21 -1.93
N SER A 106 -13.76 -7.49 -2.32
CA SER A 106 -12.58 -8.22 -2.76
C SER A 106 -12.79 -8.81 -4.16
N TYR A 107 -11.70 -9.02 -4.90
CA TYR A 107 -11.74 -9.67 -6.21
C TYR A 107 -10.77 -10.85 -6.21
N VAL A 108 -11.23 -11.98 -6.74
CA VAL A 108 -10.40 -13.14 -7.04
C VAL A 108 -9.97 -13.04 -8.50
N ILE A 109 -8.67 -13.03 -8.75
CA ILE A 109 -8.10 -12.96 -10.10
C ILE A 109 -7.58 -14.35 -10.47
N ARG A 110 -8.14 -14.97 -11.50
CA ARG A 110 -7.75 -16.30 -11.97
C ARG A 110 -7.13 -16.21 -13.35
N ARG A 111 -6.02 -16.93 -13.59
CA ARG A 111 -5.47 -17.07 -14.94
C ARG A 111 -6.20 -18.20 -15.66
N LYS A 112 -6.71 -17.93 -16.86
CA LYS A 112 -7.31 -18.91 -17.77
C LYS A 112 -6.23 -19.88 -18.21
N ILE A 113 -6.36 -21.14 -17.81
CA ILE A 113 -5.53 -22.23 -18.31
C ILE A 113 -6.27 -22.79 -19.52
N TRP A 114 -5.76 -22.55 -20.72
CA TRP A 114 -6.25 -23.25 -21.91
C TRP A 114 -5.84 -24.72 -21.78
N LEU A 115 -6.75 -25.58 -21.34
CA LEU A 115 -6.60 -27.02 -21.52
C LEU A 115 -6.89 -27.30 -23.00
N SER A 116 -5.84 -27.44 -23.81
CA SER A 116 -5.97 -27.98 -25.16
C SER A 116 -6.54 -29.40 -25.05
N SER A 117 -7.79 -29.59 -25.50
CA SER A 117 -8.37 -30.91 -25.80
C SER A 117 -8.19 -31.24 -27.26
#